data_AF-A0A7J3DIU5-F1
#
_entry.id   AF-A0A7J3DIU5-F1
#
_cell.length_a   1.000
_cell.length_b   1.000
_cell.length_c   1.000
_cell.angle_alpha   90.00
_cell.angle_beta   90.00
_cell.angle_gamma   90.00
#
_symmetry.space_group_name_H-M   'P 1'
#
loop_
_entity.id
_entity.type
_entity.pdbx_description
1 polymer ?
#
loop_
_entity_poly.entity_id
_entity_poly.type
_entity_poly.pdbx_seq_one_letter_code
_entity_poly.pdbx_strand_id
1 'polypeptide(L)'
;MVKKTESKEKDPAIAAILALVGGVLLGFPGIGYMYVDNMKRGLIYGAISWVVYGILIVAYFGIGIVTFGIGAFFCLPAFALPLIYTVVVTYDTYLYAKGEKTILPEF
;
A
#
# COMPACT_ATOMS: atom_id res chain seq x y z
N MET A 1 5.40 -24.73 20.15
CA MET A 1 5.19 -25.33 18.82
C MET A 1 4.03 -24.62 18.15
N VAL A 2 4.31 -23.67 17.26
CA VAL A 2 3.26 -22.99 16.48
C VAL A 2 2.76 -24.00 15.45
N LYS A 3 1.47 -24.35 15.53
CA LYS A 3 0.80 -25.23 14.59
C LYS A 3 1.01 -24.66 13.18
N LYS A 4 1.77 -25.37 12.37
CA LYS A 4 1.90 -25.13 10.93
C LYS A 4 0.55 -25.51 10.32
N THR A 5 -0.41 -24.58 10.34
CA THR A 5 -1.70 -24.75 9.66
C THR A 5 -1.40 -25.03 8.20
N GLU A 6 -2.01 -26.11 7.70
CA GLU A 6 -1.92 -26.57 6.31
C GLU A 6 -2.01 -25.38 5.36
N SER A 7 -0.94 -25.16 4.59
CA SER A 7 -0.88 -24.08 3.61
C SER A 7 -1.88 -24.39 2.51
N LYS A 8 -3.13 -23.95 2.68
CA LYS A 8 -3.96 -23.61 1.53
C LYS A 8 -3.14 -22.59 0.75
N GLU A 9 -2.58 -22.99 -0.39
CA GLU A 9 -1.98 -22.05 -1.34
C GLU A 9 -3.01 -20.97 -1.59
N LYS A 10 -2.73 -19.77 -1.06
CA LYS A 10 -3.61 -18.64 -1.22
C LYS A 10 -3.37 -18.09 -2.61
N ASP A 11 -4.46 -17.91 -3.36
CA ASP A 11 -4.38 -17.46 -4.75
C ASP A 11 -3.67 -16.09 -4.82
N PRO A 12 -2.56 -15.97 -5.58
CA PRO A 12 -1.81 -14.73 -5.71
C PRO A 12 -2.63 -13.62 -6.37
N ALA A 13 -3.56 -13.95 -7.26
CA ALA A 13 -4.44 -12.95 -7.87
C ALA A 13 -5.39 -12.33 -6.83
N ILE A 14 -5.92 -13.15 -5.91
CA ILE A 14 -6.78 -12.65 -4.82
C ILE A 14 -5.97 -11.74 -3.88
N ALA A 15 -4.73 -12.13 -3.54
CA ALA A 15 -3.85 -11.30 -2.72
C ALA A 15 -3.57 -9.93 -3.37
N ALA A 16 -3.30 -9.92 -4.68
CA ALA A 16 -3.07 -8.71 -5.45
C ALA A 16 -4.33 -7.83 -5.52
N ILE A 17 -5.50 -8.41 -5.79
CA ILE A 17 -6.77 -7.66 -5.82
C ILE A 17 -7.05 -7.04 -4.45
N LEU A 18 -6.82 -7.77 -3.36
CA LEU A 18 -6.98 -7.24 -2.00
C LEU A 18 -6.01 -6.10 -1.71
N ALA A 19 -4.75 -6.19 -2.14
CA ALA A 19 -3.78 -5.10 -2.01
C ALA A 19 -4.19 -3.87 -2.84
N LEU A 20 -4.65 -4.08 -4.07
CA LEU A 20 -5.07 -3.00 -4.97
C LEU A 20 -6.31 -2.28 -4.42
N VAL A 21 -7.36 -3.05 -4.12
CA VAL A 21 -8.64 -2.52 -3.62
C VAL A 21 -8.44 -1.88 -2.24
N GLY A 22 -7.66 -2.51 -1.36
CA GLY A 22 -7.31 -1.93 -0.06
C GLY A 22 -6.52 -0.63 -0.20
N GLY A 23 -5.54 -0.58 -1.11
CA GLY A 23 -4.72 0.61 -1.34
C GLY A 23 -5.49 1.76 -1.99
N VAL A 24 -6.36 1.47 -2.95
CA VAL A 24 -7.13 2.50 -3.68
C VAL A 24 -8.32 3.01 -2.85
N LEU A 25 -9.10 2.11 -2.23
CA LEU A 25 -10.32 2.52 -1.51
C LEU A 25 -10.05 2.93 -0.06
N LEU A 26 -9.14 2.24 0.63
CA LEU A 26 -8.88 2.44 2.06
C LEU A 26 -7.55 3.14 2.33
N GLY A 27 -6.75 3.43 1.29
CA GLY A 27 -5.39 3.93 1.45
C GLY A 27 -4.46 2.90 2.11
N PHE A 28 -4.85 1.62 2.15
CA PHE A 28 -4.14 0.58 2.90
C PHE A 28 -3.86 -0.64 2.00
N PRO A 29 -2.75 -0.65 1.25
CA PRO A 29 -2.42 -1.78 0.35
C PRO A 29 -1.93 -3.03 1.11
N GLY A 30 -1.66 -2.93 2.41
CA GLY A 30 -1.18 -4.01 3.25
C GLY A 30 -2.14 -5.19 3.45
N ILE A 31 -3.42 -5.06 3.06
CA ILE A 31 -4.43 -6.12 3.20
C ILE A 31 -4.03 -7.37 2.43
N GLY A 32 -3.40 -7.21 1.26
CA GLY A 32 -2.95 -8.34 0.47
C GLY A 32 -1.90 -9.20 1.18
N TYR A 33 -0.94 -8.58 1.89
CA TYR A 33 0.03 -9.33 2.72
C TYR A 33 -0.61 -10.01 3.93
N MET A 34 -1.60 -9.36 4.54
CA MET A 34 -2.36 -9.96 5.64
C MET A 34 -3.13 -11.19 5.16
N TYR A 35 -3.63 -11.15 3.92
CA TYR A 35 -4.24 -12.31 3.31
C TYR A 35 -3.23 -13.45 3.16
N VAL A 36 -2.00 -13.22 2.72
CA VAL A 36 -0.94 -14.26 2.63
C VAL A 36 -0.20 -14.53 3.95
N ASP A 37 -0.87 -14.32 5.08
CA ASP A 37 -0.38 -14.59 6.45
C ASP A 37 0.89 -13.84 6.86
N ASN A 38 1.28 -12.79 6.12
CA ASN A 38 2.40 -11.92 6.47
C ASN A 38 1.90 -10.59 7.06
N MET A 39 1.39 -10.66 8.30
CA MET A 39 0.85 -9.49 9.01
C MET A 39 1.88 -8.37 9.21
N LYS A 40 3.16 -8.70 9.42
CA LYS A 40 4.22 -7.71 9.66
C LYS A 40 4.41 -6.80 8.44
N ARG A 41 4.63 -7.39 7.26
CA ARG A 41 4.74 -6.62 6.01
C ARG A 41 3.46 -5.84 5.72
N GLY A 42 2.30 -6.46 5.92
CA GLY A 42 1.01 -5.80 5.72
C GLY A 42 0.86 -4.53 6.58
N LEU A 43 1.18 -4.61 7.86
CA LEU A 43 1.13 -3.45 8.77
C LEU A 43 2.16 -2.38 8.40
N ILE A 44 3.39 -2.76 8.07
CA ILE A 44 4.46 -1.81 7.75
C ILE A 44 4.13 -1.03 6.46
N TYR A 45 3.83 -1.72 5.36
CA TYR A 45 3.51 -1.02 4.10
C TYR A 45 2.17 -0.27 4.16
N GLY A 46 1.21 -0.79 4.93
CA GLY A 46 -0.03 -0.07 5.20
C GLY A 46 0.21 1.23 5.99
N ALA A 47 1.05 1.19 7.03
CA ALA A 47 1.42 2.37 7.81
C ALA A 47 2.20 3.39 6.97
N ILE A 48 3.14 2.94 6.13
CA ILE A 48 3.87 3.82 5.20
C ILE A 48 2.89 4.52 4.26
N SER A 49 1.94 3.77 3.69
CA SER A 49 0.89 4.35 2.83
C SER A 49 0.12 5.47 3.53
N TRP A 50 -0.34 5.23 4.77
CA TRP A 50 -1.02 6.26 5.55
C TRP A 50 -0.16 7.47 5.91
N VAL A 51 1.12 7.27 6.22
CA VAL A 51 2.04 8.39 6.47
C VAL A 51 2.21 9.24 5.20
N VAL A 52 2.37 8.61 4.03
CA VAL A 52 2.48 9.32 2.75
C VAL A 52 1.20 10.08 2.43
N TYR A 53 0.02 9.44 2.57
CA TYR A 53 -1.27 10.12 2.41
C TYR A 53 -1.45 11.29 3.38
N GLY A 54 -1.10 11.11 4.65
CA GLY A 54 -1.19 12.15 5.68
C GLY A 54 -0.33 13.37 5.33
N ILE A 55 0.92 13.15 4.93
CA ILE A 55 1.83 14.24 4.51
C ILE A 55 1.28 14.96 3.29
N LEU A 56 0.77 14.23 2.29
CA LEU A 56 0.21 14.84 1.07
C LEU A 56 -1.06 15.65 1.36
N ILE A 57 -1.95 15.16 2.23
CA ILE A 57 -3.15 15.90 2.64
C ILE A 57 -2.75 17.19 3.36
N VAL A 58 -1.83 17.11 4.32
CA VAL A 58 -1.35 18.29 5.06
C VAL A 58 -0.68 19.30 4.13
N ALA A 59 0.16 18.83 3.19
CA ALA A 59 0.79 19.69 2.21
C ALA A 59 -0.23 20.34 1.26
N TYR A 60 -1.19 19.56 0.76
CA TYR A 60 -2.24 20.05 -0.15
C TYR A 60 -3.09 21.16 0.49
N PHE A 61 -3.61 20.93 1.70
CA PHE A 61 -4.40 21.94 2.40
C PHE A 61 -3.53 23.08 2.94
N GLY A 62 -2.34 22.79 3.46
CA GLY A 62 -1.44 23.81 4.00
C GLY A 62 -0.97 24.79 2.92
N ILE A 63 -0.46 24.28 1.79
CA ILE A 63 -0.07 25.11 0.65
C ILE A 63 -1.30 25.81 0.05
N GLY A 64 -2.43 25.09 -0.07
CA GLY A 64 -3.69 25.67 -0.54
C GLY A 64 -4.14 26.88 0.28
N ILE A 65 -4.08 26.80 1.62
CA ILE A 65 -4.45 27.91 2.51
C ILE A 65 -3.49 29.10 2.33
N VAL A 66 -2.17 28.86 2.29
CA VAL A 66 -1.17 29.93 2.17
C VAL A 66 -1.24 30.65 0.82
N THR A 67 -1.59 29.94 -0.24
CA THR A 67 -1.60 30.45 -1.62
C THR A 67 -2.99 30.83 -2.13
N PHE A 68 -3.98 30.94 -1.25
CA PHE A 68 -5.39 31.19 -1.61
C PHE A 68 -5.93 30.23 -2.68
N GLY A 69 -5.52 28.96 -2.63
CA GLY A 69 -5.99 27.87 -3.46
C GLY A 69 -5.16 27.57 -4.71
N ILE A 70 -4.28 28.47 -5.16
CA ILE A 70 -3.49 28.28 -6.39
C ILE A 70 -2.49 27.12 -6.25
N GLY A 71 -1.80 27.06 -5.11
CA GLY A 71 -0.79 26.04 -4.84
C GLY A 71 -1.36 24.63 -4.69
N ALA A 72 -2.65 24.48 -4.37
CA ALA A 72 -3.31 23.18 -4.33
C ALA A 72 -3.31 22.49 -5.71
N PHE A 73 -3.41 23.27 -6.80
CA PHE A 73 -3.39 22.74 -8.16
C PHE A 73 -2.02 22.14 -8.52
N PHE A 74 -0.94 22.73 -8.02
CA PHE A 74 0.43 22.23 -8.22
C PHE A 74 0.75 21.01 -7.35
N CYS A 75 -0.03 20.76 -6.29
CA CYS A 75 0.11 19.56 -5.46
C CYS A 75 -0.63 18.34 -6.01
N LEU A 76 -1.57 18.52 -6.96
CA LEU A 76 -2.32 17.41 -7.57
C LEU A 76 -1.42 16.31 -8.19
N PRO A 77 -0.35 16.63 -8.94
CA PRO A 77 0.56 15.61 -9.45
C PRO A 77 1.21 14.76 -8.34
N ALA A 78 1.38 15.29 -7.14
CA ALA A 78 1.96 14.54 -6.02
C ALA A 78 1.05 13.41 -5.52
N PHE A 79 -0.27 13.47 -5.80
CA PHE A 79 -1.19 12.36 -5.52
C PHE A 79 -1.01 11.15 -6.45
N ALA A 80 -0.19 11.26 -7.50
CA ALA A 80 0.23 10.08 -8.26
C ALA A 80 1.16 9.16 -7.44
N LEU A 81 1.91 9.71 -6.47
CA LEU A 81 2.83 8.93 -5.63
C LEU A 81 2.15 7.79 -4.86
N PRO A 82 1.05 8.00 -4.09
CA PRO A 82 0.38 6.91 -3.39
C PRO A 82 -0.26 5.89 -4.34
N LEU A 83 -0.66 6.28 -5.55
CA LEU A 83 -1.14 5.34 -6.56
C LEU A 83 -0.01 4.44 -7.07
N ILE A 84 1.14 5.02 -7.42
CA ILE A 84 2.32 4.26 -7.84
C ILE A 84 2.76 3.33 -6.71
N TYR A 85 2.82 3.83 -5.47
CA TYR A 85 3.15 3.03 -4.30
C TYR A 85 2.18 1.84 -4.13
N THR A 86 0.88 2.08 -4.26
CA THR A 86 -0.13 1.02 -4.19
C THR A 86 0.09 -0.05 -5.25
N VAL A 87 0.40 0.33 -6.49
CA VAL A 87 0.69 -0.62 -7.57
C VAL A 87 1.95 -1.44 -7.27
N VAL A 88 3.01 -0.80 -6.78
CA VAL A 88 4.26 -1.47 -6.39
C VAL A 88 4.03 -2.48 -5.26
N VAL A 89 3.31 -2.09 -4.21
CA VAL A 89 2.98 -2.97 -3.08
C VAL A 89 2.05 -4.11 -3.53
N THR A 90 1.11 -3.84 -4.43
CA THR A 90 0.25 -4.86 -5.03
C THR A 90 1.05 -5.89 -5.82
N TYR A 91 1.99 -5.43 -6.66
CA TYR A 91 2.85 -6.31 -7.44
C TYR A 91 3.80 -7.12 -6.55
N ASP A 92 4.37 -6.51 -5.52
CA ASP A 92 5.22 -7.23 -4.56
C ASP A 92 4.41 -8.27 -3.76
N THR A 93 3.17 -7.96 -3.39
CA THR A 93 2.25 -8.92 -2.76
C THR A 93 1.99 -10.12 -3.68
N TYR A 94 1.78 -9.87 -4.97
CA TYR A 94 1.59 -10.92 -5.97
C TYR A 94 2.83 -11.82 -6.10
N LEU A 95 4.03 -11.23 -6.18
CA LEU A 95 5.29 -11.99 -6.22
C LEU A 95 5.50 -12.80 -4.93
N TYR A 96 5.24 -12.20 -3.77
CA TYR A 96 5.34 -12.88 -2.49
C TYR A 96 4.38 -14.06 -2.40
N ALA A 97 3.13 -13.89 -2.86
CA ALA A 97 2.13 -14.95 -2.89
C ALA A 97 2.51 -16.11 -3.82
N LYS A 98 3.26 -15.83 -4.89
CA LYS A 98 3.85 -16.83 -5.78
C LYS A 98 5.11 -17.50 -5.25
N GLY A 99 5.67 -17.01 -4.14
CA GLY A 99 6.98 -17.44 -3.65
C GLY A 99 8.15 -16.97 -4.53
N GLU A 100 7.93 -15.97 -5.38
CA GLU A 100 8.97 -15.33 -6.19
C GLU A 100 9.73 -14.27 -5.38
N LYS A 101 10.88 -13.83 -5.90
CA LYS A 101 11.70 -12.82 -5.24
C LYS A 101 10.96 -11.48 -5.16
N THR A 102 10.78 -10.98 -3.94
CA THR A 102 10.17 -9.66 -3.68
C THR A 102 11.10 -8.51 -4.09
N ILE A 103 10.51 -7.41 -4.53
CA ILE A 103 11.18 -6.16 -4.92
C ILE A 103 11.31 -5.19 -3.73
N LEU A 104 10.40 -5.30 -2.75
CA LEU A 104 10.42 -4.49 -1.54
C LEU A 104 11.22 -5.17 -0.42
N PRO A 105 11.88 -4.38 0.46
CA PRO A 105 12.70 -4.92 1.54
C PRO A 105 11.91 -5.81 2.49
N GLU A 106 12.53 -6.90 2.93
CA GLU A 106 11.92 -7.84 3.86
C GLU A 106 12.04 -7.33 5.30
N PHE A 107 10.95 -7.38 6.07
CA PHE A 107 10.87 -6.94 7.47
C PHE A 107 10.29 -8.04 8.37
#